data_AF-A0A918RU42-F1
#
_entry.id   AF-A0A918RU42-F1
#
_cell.length_a   1.000
_cell.length_b   1.000
_cell.length_c   1.000
_cell.angle_alpha   90.00
_cell.angle_beta   90.00
_cell.angle_gamma   90.00
#
_symmetry.space_group_name_H-M   'P 1'
#
loop_
_entity.id
_entity.type
_entity.pdbx_description
1 polymer ?
#
loop_
_entity_poly.entity_id
_entity_poly.type
_entity_poly.pdbx_seq_one_letter_code
_entity_poly.pdbx_strand_id
1 'polypeptide(L)'
;MEPLNCIAMTNRDGELVAFGQFYNRLNFCHLARLVVNPEYRGRGLITLLVEYLCGTGCLHLGVRQASLFVNAHNLPALKVYRRLGFTETDYPDLLPFEGHLYLTRWQKKAEGDVTFGQDLLQGS
;
A
#
# COMPACT_ATOMS: atom_id res chain seq x y z
N MET A 1 4.05 -20.80 -0.37
CA MET A 1 3.97 -19.51 0.35
C MET A 1 4.37 -18.44 -0.65
N GLU A 2 3.49 -17.49 -0.97
CA GLU A 2 3.86 -16.40 -1.89
C GLU A 2 4.96 -15.53 -1.26
N PRO A 3 5.94 -15.06 -2.05
CA PRO A 3 7.02 -14.23 -1.53
C PRO A 3 6.48 -12.89 -1.01
N LEU A 4 6.98 -12.46 0.15
CA LEU A 4 6.69 -11.12 0.68
C LEU A 4 7.55 -10.11 -0.06
N ASN A 5 6.92 -9.24 -0.84
CA ASN A 5 7.62 -8.15 -1.51
C ASN A 5 7.90 -7.02 -0.51
N CYS A 6 9.06 -6.38 -0.63
CA CYS A 6 9.48 -5.30 0.26
C CYS A 6 10.03 -4.11 -0.52
N ILE A 7 9.92 -2.93 0.10
CA ILE A 7 10.49 -1.68 -0.38
C ILE A 7 11.31 -1.07 0.76
N ALA A 8 12.54 -0.68 0.44
CA ALA A 8 13.44 0.06 1.31
C ALA A 8 13.74 1.42 0.68
N MET A 9 13.51 2.50 1.42
CA MET A 9 13.90 3.85 1.02
C MET A 9 15.23 4.19 1.69
N THR A 10 16.19 4.67 0.92
CA THR A 10 17.48 5.15 1.43
C THR A 10 17.65 6.65 1.19
N ASN A 11 18.45 7.32 2.03
CA ASN A 11 18.93 8.67 1.73
C ASN A 11 20.09 8.64 0.71
N ARG A 12 20.69 9.80 0.44
CA ARG A 12 21.82 9.93 -0.50
C ARG A 12 23.10 9.24 -0.01
N ASP A 13 23.24 9.10 1.29
CA ASP A 13 24.38 8.45 1.94
C ASP A 13 24.18 6.91 2.06
N GLY A 14 23.07 6.38 1.53
CA GLY A 14 22.74 4.96 1.54
C GLY A 14 22.10 4.47 2.84
N GLU A 15 21.78 5.36 3.78
CA GLU A 15 21.16 4.98 5.05
C GLU A 15 19.67 4.64 4.88
N LEU A 16 19.22 3.59 5.53
CA LEU A 16 17.81 3.18 5.52
C LEU A 16 16.94 4.17 6.31
N VAL A 17 16.00 4.82 5.61
CA VAL A 17 15.10 5.83 6.21
C VAL A 17 13.67 5.33 6.40
N ALA A 18 13.21 4.42 5.55
CA ALA A 18 11.88 3.81 5.67
C ALA A 18 11.85 2.42 5.03
N PHE A 19 10.96 1.57 5.52
CA PHE A 19 10.77 0.21 5.01
C PHE A 19 9.31 -0.19 5.10
N GLY A 20 8.85 -0.98 4.14
CA GLY A 20 7.54 -1.60 4.18
C GLY A 20 7.44 -2.80 3.26
N GLN A 21 6.38 -3.58 3.45
CA GLN A 21 6.10 -4.78 2.68
C GLN A 21 4.69 -4.77 2.14
N PHE A 22 4.48 -5.57 1.09
CA PHE A 22 3.17 -5.85 0.56
C PHE A 22 3.05 -7.30 0.10
N TYR A 23 1.82 -7.82 0.12
CA TYR A 23 1.46 -9.15 -0.38
C TYR A 23 -0.03 -9.22 -0.67
N ASN A 24 -0.48 -10.23 -1.42
CA ASN A 24 -1.91 -10.43 -1.66
C ASN A 24 -2.59 -10.97 -0.39
N ARG A 25 -3.65 -10.31 0.06
CA ARG A 25 -4.56 -10.82 1.09
C ARG A 25 -5.98 -10.42 0.73
N LEU A 26 -6.88 -11.40 0.61
CA LEU A 26 -8.29 -11.19 0.28
C LEU A 26 -8.53 -10.39 -1.02
N ASN A 27 -7.66 -10.53 -2.03
CA ASN A 27 -7.66 -9.73 -3.26
C ASN A 27 -7.32 -8.23 -3.05
N PHE A 28 -6.64 -7.90 -1.96
CA PHE A 28 -6.04 -6.59 -1.71
C PHE A 28 -4.52 -6.67 -1.73
N CYS A 29 -3.88 -5.58 -2.13
CA CYS A 29 -2.47 -5.35 -1.85
C CYS A 29 -2.34 -4.97 -0.37
N HIS A 30 -2.08 -5.95 0.48
CA HIS A 30 -2.02 -5.73 1.92
C HIS A 30 -0.65 -5.26 2.36
N LEU A 31 -0.60 -4.07 2.95
CA LEU A 31 0.61 -3.45 3.44
C LEU A 31 0.94 -3.97 4.84
N ALA A 32 2.21 -4.29 5.07
CA ALA A 32 2.69 -4.78 6.35
C ALA A 32 4.06 -4.21 6.70
N ARG A 33 4.41 -4.29 8.00
CA ARG A 33 5.72 -3.92 8.54
C ARG A 33 6.19 -2.52 8.11
N LEU A 34 5.24 -1.57 8.10
CA LEU A 34 5.50 -0.17 7.77
C LEU A 34 6.28 0.51 8.88
N VAL A 35 7.49 0.98 8.58
CA VAL A 35 8.38 1.60 9.56
C VAL A 35 9.13 2.79 8.94
N VAL A 36 9.29 3.84 9.74
CA VAL A 36 10.17 4.98 9.44
C VAL A 36 11.20 5.07 10.55
N ASN A 37 12.46 5.20 10.15
CA ASN A 37 13.60 5.39 11.05
C ASN A 37 13.32 6.58 11.98
N PRO A 38 13.42 6.42 13.32
CA PRO A 38 13.12 7.47 14.29
C PRO A 38 13.72 8.84 13.98
N GLU A 39 14.99 8.90 13.58
CA GLU A 39 15.74 10.13 13.27
C GLU A 39 15.15 10.91 12.07
N TYR A 40 14.36 10.22 11.25
CA TYR A 40 13.78 10.72 10.02
C TYR A 40 12.25 10.87 10.08
N ARG A 41 11.63 10.68 11.25
CA ARG A 41 10.19 10.87 11.46
C ARG A 41 9.79 12.35 11.35
N GLY A 42 8.50 12.59 11.17
CA GLY A 42 7.95 13.95 11.01
C GLY A 42 8.19 14.58 9.64
N ARG A 43 8.90 13.90 8.73
CA ARG A 43 9.28 14.42 7.39
C ARG A 43 8.39 13.91 6.25
N GLY A 44 7.24 13.31 6.56
CA GLY A 44 6.31 12.77 5.55
C GLY A 44 6.74 11.45 4.90
N LEU A 45 7.84 10.81 5.33
CA LEU A 45 8.35 9.58 4.72
C LEU A 45 7.34 8.42 4.70
N ILE A 46 6.52 8.28 5.76
CA ILE A 46 5.48 7.24 5.79
C ILE A 46 4.43 7.45 4.68
N THR A 47 4.11 8.70 4.35
CA THR A 47 3.18 9.03 3.26
C THR A 47 3.78 8.61 1.92
N LEU A 48 5.05 8.92 1.67
CA LEU A 48 5.76 8.51 0.45
C LEU A 48 5.82 6.98 0.31
N LEU A 49 6.21 6.30 1.39
CA LEU A 49 6.30 4.83 1.42
C LEU A 49 4.94 4.17 1.13
N VAL A 50 3.86 4.61 1.80
CA VAL A 50 2.53 4.01 1.63
C VAL A 50 1.98 4.25 0.22
N GLU A 51 2.16 5.45 -0.34
CA GLU A 51 1.75 5.72 -1.72
C GLU A 51 2.51 4.85 -2.72
N TYR A 52 3.84 4.74 -2.54
CA TYR A 52 4.68 3.92 -3.41
C TYR A 52 4.30 2.44 -3.34
N LEU A 53 4.11 1.89 -2.13
CA LEU A 53 3.69 0.51 -1.92
C LEU A 53 2.30 0.25 -2.50
N CYS A 54 1.37 1.18 -2.36
CA CYS A 54 0.04 1.05 -2.92
C CYS A 54 0.07 0.99 -4.45
N GLY A 55 0.75 1.93 -5.11
CA GLY A 55 0.83 1.97 -6.56
C GLY A 55 1.56 0.74 -7.12
N THR A 56 2.80 0.53 -6.66
CA THR A 56 3.65 -0.58 -7.14
C THR A 56 3.08 -1.94 -6.76
N GLY A 57 2.61 -2.08 -5.52
CA GLY A 57 2.11 -3.36 -5.02
C GLY A 57 0.77 -3.75 -5.65
N CYS A 58 -0.16 -2.82 -5.85
CA CYS A 58 -1.41 -3.11 -6.55
C CYS A 58 -1.16 -3.51 -8.01
N LEU A 59 -0.28 -2.78 -8.69
CA LEU A 59 0.13 -3.12 -10.06
C LEU A 59 0.77 -4.50 -10.13
N HIS A 60 1.75 -4.78 -9.26
CA HIS A 60 2.47 -6.05 -9.21
C HIS A 60 1.55 -7.25 -8.93
N LEU A 61 0.56 -7.07 -8.05
CA LEU A 61 -0.36 -8.13 -7.66
C LEU A 61 -1.62 -8.22 -8.55
N GLY A 62 -1.80 -7.31 -9.51
CA GLY A 62 -2.98 -7.27 -10.37
C GLY A 62 -4.29 -6.95 -9.63
N VAL A 63 -4.22 -6.19 -8.54
CA VAL A 63 -5.37 -5.83 -7.70
C VAL A 63 -5.63 -4.32 -7.74
N ARG A 64 -6.85 -3.90 -7.39
CA ARG A 64 -7.28 -2.48 -7.48
C ARG A 64 -7.38 -1.77 -6.14
N GLN A 65 -7.16 -2.48 -5.05
CA GLN A 65 -7.34 -1.97 -3.70
C GLN A 65 -6.14 -2.38 -2.84
N ALA A 66 -5.77 -1.48 -1.93
CA ALA A 66 -4.79 -1.74 -0.90
C ALA A 66 -5.50 -1.90 0.45
N SER A 67 -4.90 -2.65 1.37
CA SER A 67 -5.41 -2.77 2.74
C SER A 67 -4.29 -2.79 3.76
N LEU A 68 -4.61 -2.55 5.03
CA LEU A 68 -3.67 -2.69 6.14
C LEU A 68 -4.40 -2.94 7.46
N PHE A 69 -3.67 -3.45 8.44
CA PHE A 69 -4.09 -3.42 9.84
C PHE A 69 -3.41 -2.28 10.59
N VAL A 70 -4.15 -1.69 11.52
CA VAL A 70 -3.61 -0.67 12.42
C VAL A 70 -4.22 -0.83 13.81
N ASN A 71 -3.42 -0.68 14.86
CA ASN A 71 -3.96 -0.66 16.22
C ASN A 71 -4.86 0.57 16.40
N ALA A 72 -6.07 0.39 16.94
CA ALA A 72 -7.05 1.45 17.14
C ALA A 72 -6.53 2.61 18.02
N HIS A 73 -5.58 2.34 18.91
CA HIS A 73 -4.94 3.34 19.77
C HIS A 73 -3.78 4.08 19.09
N ASN A 74 -3.34 3.65 17.90
CA ASN A 74 -2.31 4.34 17.13
C ASN A 74 -2.90 5.52 16.34
N LEU A 75 -3.38 6.52 17.09
CA LEU A 75 -4.00 7.73 16.54
C LEU A 75 -3.11 8.46 15.52
N PRO A 76 -1.77 8.56 15.67
CA PRO A 76 -0.91 9.15 14.65
C PRO A 76 -0.96 8.41 13.31
N ALA A 77 -0.90 7.08 13.33
CA ALA A 77 -0.98 6.27 12.10
C ALA A 77 -2.37 6.36 11.47
N LEU A 78 -3.43 6.29 12.27
CA LEU A 78 -4.81 6.44 11.80
C LEU A 78 -5.04 7.77 11.08
N LYS A 79 -4.53 8.89 11.62
CA LYS A 79 -4.60 10.20 10.96
C LYS A 79 -3.93 10.19 9.59
N VAL A 80 -2.75 9.58 9.48
CA VAL A 80 -2.04 9.45 8.21
C VAL A 80 -2.83 8.60 7.21
N TYR A 81 -3.27 7.40 7.60
CA TYR A 81 -3.98 6.49 6.71
C TYR A 81 -5.31 7.07 6.22
N ARG A 82 -6.09 7.71 7.11
CA ARG A 82 -7.33 8.41 6.72
C ARG A 82 -7.07 9.54 5.73
N ARG A 83 -6.02 10.36 5.95
CA ARG A 83 -5.62 11.41 4.99
C ARG A 83 -5.22 10.83 3.64
N LEU A 84 -4.61 9.65 3.64
CA LEU A 84 -4.26 8.91 2.43
C LEU A 84 -5.47 8.29 1.73
N GLY A 85 -6.69 8.39 2.28
CA GLY A 85 -7.91 7.85 1.69
C GLY A 85 -8.21 6.41 2.10
N PHE A 86 -7.56 5.89 3.14
CA PHE A 86 -7.97 4.63 3.75
C PHE A 86 -9.22 4.84 4.61
N THR A 87 -10.17 3.91 4.48
CA THR A 87 -11.40 3.86 5.27
C THR A 87 -11.50 2.53 6.00
N GLU A 88 -12.10 2.55 7.18
CA GLU A 88 -12.36 1.32 7.95
C GLU A 88 -13.34 0.41 7.20
N THR A 89 -13.15 -0.89 7.31
CA THR A 89 -14.00 -1.90 6.67
C THR A 89 -14.00 -3.15 7.53
N ASP A 90 -15.10 -3.89 7.50
CA ASP A 90 -15.18 -5.18 8.17
C ASP A 90 -14.14 -6.15 7.59
N TYR A 91 -13.48 -6.87 8.50
CA TYR A 91 -12.61 -7.97 8.12
C TYR A 91 -13.44 -9.27 8.15
N PRO A 92 -13.45 -10.07 7.07
CA PRO A 92 -14.36 -11.23 6.97
C PRO A 92 -14.03 -12.36 7.95
N ASP A 93 -12.82 -12.40 8.47
CA ASP A 93 -12.36 -13.38 9.46
C ASP A 93 -12.10 -12.74 10.82
N LEU A 94 -11.65 -13.54 11.78
CA LEU A 94 -11.09 -13.01 13.01
C LEU A 94 -9.85 -12.15 12.70
N LEU A 95 -9.87 -10.93 13.23
CA LEU A 95 -8.70 -10.07 13.17
C LEU A 95 -7.52 -10.76 13.89
N PRO A 96 -6.31 -10.67 13.32
CA PRO A 96 -5.16 -11.37 13.86
C PRO A 96 -4.75 -10.88 15.26
N PHE A 97 -5.22 -9.69 15.66
CA PHE A 97 -4.89 -9.05 16.93
C PHE A 97 -6.09 -8.28 17.47
N GLU A 98 -6.32 -8.40 18.78
CA GLU A 98 -7.33 -7.63 19.47
C GLU A 98 -7.07 -6.11 19.34
N GLY A 99 -8.14 -5.33 19.25
CA GLY A 99 -8.08 -3.86 19.17
C GLY A 99 -7.44 -3.30 17.88
N HIS A 100 -7.32 -4.10 16.83
CA HIS A 100 -6.88 -3.62 15.52
C HIS A 100 -8.08 -3.28 14.62
N LEU A 101 -7.89 -2.34 13.72
CA LEU A 101 -8.83 -1.97 12.68
C LEU A 101 -8.28 -2.46 11.34
N TYR A 102 -9.18 -2.88 10.46
CA TYR A 102 -8.86 -3.17 9.07
C TYR A 102 -9.25 -1.99 8.20
N LEU A 103 -8.29 -1.45 7.46
CA LEU A 103 -8.53 -0.32 6.58
C LEU A 103 -8.29 -0.71 5.12
N THR A 104 -9.11 -0.19 4.23
CA THR A 104 -9.02 -0.41 2.78
C THR A 104 -8.95 0.92 2.04
N ARG A 105 -8.34 0.92 0.85
CA ARG A 105 -8.25 2.07 -0.04
C ARG A 105 -8.26 1.64 -1.50
N TRP A 106 -9.10 2.26 -2.31
CA TRP A 106 -9.05 2.11 -3.76
C TRP A 106 -7.82 2.79 -4.37
N GLN A 107 -7.15 2.11 -5.30
CA GLN A 107 -6.18 2.77 -6.15
C GLN A 107 -6.88 3.64 -7.18
N LYS A 108 -6.36 4.85 -7.34
CA LYS A 108 -6.69 5.68 -8.49
C LYS A 108 -6.28 4.90 -9.74
N LYS A 109 -7.10 4.92 -10.79
CA LYS A 109 -6.68 4.36 -12.08
C LYS A 109 -5.33 4.99 -12.44
N ALA A 110 -4.39 4.19 -12.93
CA ALA A 110 -3.27 4.75 -13.65
C ALA A 110 -3.87 5.56 -14.81
N GLU A 111 -3.64 6.87 -14.85
CA GLU A 111 -3.93 7.65 -16.04
C GLU A 111 -3.00 7.13 -17.14
N GLY A 112 -3.52 6.20 -17.95
CA GLY A 112 -2.69 5.48 -18.93
C GLY A 112 -3.20 4.11 -19.35
N ASP A 113 -4.51 3.84 -19.33
CA ASP A 113 -5.07 2.87 -20.28
C ASP A 113 -5.02 3.51 -21.69
N VAL A 114 -3.81 3.62 -22.25
CA VAL A 114 -3.69 3.71 -23.71
C VAL A 114 -3.97 2.30 -24.20
N THR A 115 -5.20 2.09 -24.65
CA THR A 115 -5.57 0.94 -25.46
C THR A 115 -4.65 0.95 -26.67
N PHE A 116 -3.61 0.11 -26.67
CA PHE A 116 -2.91 -0.22 -27.91
C PHE A 116 -3.95 -0.87 -28.82
N GLY A 117 -4.32 -0.15 -29.88
CA GLY A 117 -5.40 -0.51 -30.78
C GLY A 117 -5.21 -1.92 -31.34
N GLN A 118 -6.17 -2.78 -31.05
CA GLN A 118 -6.50 -3.89 -31.93
C GLN A 118 -7.42 -3.33 -33.03
N ASP A 119 -6.87 -2.57 -33.98
CA ASP A 119 -7.64 -2.11 -35.16
C ASP A 119 -6.75 -1.87 -36.40
N LEU A 120 -5.69 -2.67 -36.56
CA LEU A 120 -4.90 -2.72 -37.80
C LEU A 120 -4.59 -4.17 -38.19
N LEU A 121 -5.60 -5.03 -38.21
CA LEU A 121 -5.56 -6.35 -38.87
C LEU A 121 -6.91 -6.73 -39.50
N GLN A 122 -7.51 -5.83 -40.28
CA GLN A 122 -8.40 -6.13 -41.41
C GLN A 122 -8.20 -4.95 -42.40
N GLY A 123 -7.60 -5.06 -43.58
CA GLY A 123 -7.54 -6.20 -44.48
C GLY A 123 -8.77 -6.19 -45.40
N SER A 124 -8.84 -5.24 -46.34
CA SER A 124 -9.31 -5.39 -47.73
C SER A 124 -9.00 -4.12 -48.52
#